data_AF-A0AAI9T328-F1
#
_entry.id   AF-A0AAI9T328-F1
#
_cell.length_a   1.000
_cell.length_b   1.000
_cell.length_c   1.000
_cell.angle_alpha   90.00
_cell.angle_beta   90.00
_cell.angle_gamma   90.00
#
_symmetry.space_group_name_H-M   'P 1'
#
loop_
_entity.id
_entity.type
_entity.pdbx_description
1 polymer ?
#
loop_
_entity_poly.entity_id
_entity_poly.type
_entity_poly.pdbx_seq_one_letter_code
_entity_poly.pdbx_strand_id
1 'polypeptide(L)'
;MKHFFTDRKLLIYRIIGIMLIFVFLVCDFILALKTNSGIYGQLPTYGERLSHYYSYFTPQTNYLVFVYFVFYLFQKKFKNTKPDFIIRLMVTVYITMTMLVFWLGLAVQGDIVTNMSVYEWISTFILHTIIPIAMILSYIVTAGDTFYKFEIHHKTNYWLICLYPTLYLICILIRGYIRHSDHQPDNTLFPYFFLNFYATNGFALLAVGSVLIFTLCTSFQYFYIWINNLFYFRKQIKENNITKVDQIKIMINIKQHRQLDQKGKIAMILAILVAIFNIIFSVLYYVYRDMWSKILNYPYQKELVLAFSIISIFSIITLVFAILGLKNFYWARIVVGFCSIALVCFNWIWILG
;
A
#
# COMPACT_ATOMS: atom_id res chain seq x y z
N MET A 1 -17.87 -23.11 -8.13
CA MET A 1 -16.81 -23.76 -7.31
C MET A 1 -17.33 -24.84 -6.36
N LYS A 2 -18.45 -24.67 -5.64
CA LYS A 2 -19.00 -25.73 -4.75
C LYS A 2 -19.29 -27.07 -5.44
N HIS A 3 -19.51 -27.08 -6.75
CA HIS A 3 -19.87 -28.31 -7.47
C HIS A 3 -18.67 -29.19 -7.87
N PHE A 4 -17.44 -28.68 -7.81
CA PHE A 4 -16.26 -29.35 -8.41
C PHE A 4 -15.28 -29.97 -7.41
N PHE A 5 -15.34 -29.62 -6.13
CA PHE A 5 -14.43 -30.17 -5.11
C PHE A 5 -15.19 -30.60 -3.88
N THR A 6 -14.96 -31.84 -3.44
CA THR A 6 -15.38 -32.29 -2.11
C THR A 6 -14.56 -31.54 -1.05
N ASP A 7 -15.15 -31.29 0.13
CA ASP A 7 -14.48 -30.58 1.24
C ASP A 7 -13.10 -31.18 1.58
N ARG A 8 -12.95 -32.50 1.43
CA ARG A 8 -11.68 -33.23 1.63
C ARG A 8 -10.62 -32.89 0.59
N LYS A 9 -10.97 -32.83 -0.70
CA LYS A 9 -10.02 -32.46 -1.77
C LYS A 9 -9.55 -31.01 -1.60
N LEU A 10 -10.48 -30.10 -1.28
CA LEU A 10 -10.17 -28.69 -1.04
C LEU A 10 -9.22 -28.51 0.15
N LEU A 11 -9.44 -29.25 1.25
CA LEU A 11 -8.54 -29.25 2.40
C LEU A 11 -7.12 -29.72 2.02
N ILE A 12 -7.00 -30.80 1.25
CA ILE A 12 -5.71 -31.31 0.77
C ILE A 12 -4.97 -30.25 -0.06
N TYR A 13 -5.65 -29.61 -1.02
CA TYR A 13 -5.02 -28.55 -1.83
C TYR A 13 -4.55 -27.37 -0.99
N ARG A 14 -5.32 -26.97 0.03
CA ARG A 14 -4.90 -25.91 0.96
C ARG A 14 -3.67 -26.32 1.76
N ILE A 15 -3.61 -27.55 2.27
CA ILE A 15 -2.43 -28.07 2.98
C ILE A 15 -1.21 -28.06 2.06
N ILE A 16 -1.34 -28.57 0.83
CA ILE A 16 -0.26 -28.56 -0.15
C ILE A 16 0.21 -27.13 -0.42
N GLY A 17 -0.72 -26.19 -0.65
CA GLY A 17 -0.39 -24.78 -0.89
C GLY A 17 0.39 -24.15 0.28
N ILE A 18 -0.02 -24.42 1.52
CA ILE A 18 0.71 -23.93 2.70
C ILE A 18 2.09 -24.56 2.83
N MET A 19 2.21 -25.86 2.60
CA MET A 19 3.50 -26.55 2.65
C MET A 19 4.45 -25.99 1.59
N LEU A 20 3.96 -25.69 0.38
CA LEU A 20 4.75 -25.06 -0.66
C LEU A 20 5.22 -23.65 -0.27
N ILE A 21 4.32 -22.82 0.28
CA ILE A 21 4.70 -21.49 0.78
C ILE A 21 5.73 -21.60 1.91
N PHE A 22 5.52 -22.53 2.86
CA PHE A 22 6.44 -22.75 3.96
C PHE A 22 7.83 -23.15 3.49
N VAL A 23 7.91 -24.19 2.65
CA VAL A 23 9.18 -24.67 2.09
C VAL A 23 9.87 -23.55 1.32
N PHE A 24 9.12 -22.79 0.53
CA PHE A 24 9.66 -21.67 -0.22
C PHE A 24 10.24 -20.58 0.70
N LEU A 25 9.51 -20.15 1.74
CA LEU A 25 10.00 -19.16 2.71
C LEU A 25 11.21 -19.65 3.50
N VAL A 26 11.24 -20.93 3.88
CA VAL A 26 12.38 -21.54 4.57
C VAL A 26 13.61 -21.61 3.64
N CYS A 27 13.42 -22.00 2.38
CA CYS A 27 14.51 -22.01 1.39
C CYS A 27 15.04 -20.60 1.13
N ASP A 28 14.15 -19.63 0.93
CA ASP A 28 14.50 -18.22 0.75
C ASP A 28 15.29 -17.69 1.96
N PHE A 29 14.83 -17.97 3.17
CA PHE A 29 15.52 -17.63 4.41
C PHE A 29 16.91 -18.27 4.53
N ILE A 30 17.02 -19.59 4.29
CA ILE A 30 18.31 -20.31 4.35
C ILE A 30 19.28 -19.72 3.32
N LEU A 31 18.81 -19.40 2.13
CA LEU A 31 19.63 -18.80 1.08
C LEU A 31 20.09 -17.40 1.49
N ALA A 32 19.21 -16.54 1.99
CA ALA A 32 19.58 -15.23 2.50
C ALA A 32 20.67 -15.30 3.59
N LEU A 33 20.64 -16.33 4.45
CA LEU A 33 21.67 -16.52 5.47
C LEU A 33 22.99 -17.08 4.93
N LYS A 34 22.96 -17.91 3.88
CA LYS A 34 24.15 -18.59 3.34
C LYS A 34 24.81 -17.85 2.19
N THR A 35 24.11 -16.95 1.51
CA THR A 35 24.64 -16.19 0.38
C THR A 35 25.76 -15.27 0.83
N ASN A 36 26.91 -15.35 0.15
CA ASN A 36 28.09 -14.53 0.40
C ASN A 36 28.32 -13.44 -0.65
N SER A 37 27.38 -13.29 -1.60
CA SER A 37 27.41 -12.24 -2.63
C SER A 37 26.54 -11.04 -2.25
N GLY A 38 26.73 -9.94 -2.97
CA GLY A 38 25.94 -8.71 -2.80
C GLY A 38 26.03 -8.12 -1.39
N ILE A 39 24.89 -7.63 -0.89
CA ILE A 39 24.80 -6.99 0.44
C ILE A 39 25.13 -7.99 1.57
N TYR A 40 24.77 -9.27 1.41
CA TYR A 40 25.02 -10.29 2.44
C TYR A 40 26.49 -10.66 2.62
N GLY A 41 27.33 -10.44 1.58
CA GLY A 41 28.78 -10.55 1.70
C GLY A 41 29.41 -9.51 2.63
N GLN A 42 28.71 -8.39 2.87
CA GLN A 42 29.16 -7.31 3.75
C GLN A 42 28.64 -7.47 5.19
N LEU A 43 27.88 -8.53 5.47
CA LEU A 43 27.32 -8.84 6.78
C LEU A 43 28.05 -10.06 7.35
N PRO A 44 29.07 -9.87 8.21
CA PRO A 44 29.99 -10.93 8.61
C PRO A 44 29.33 -11.99 9.49
N THR A 45 28.29 -11.65 10.26
CA THR A 45 27.63 -12.59 11.18
C THR A 45 26.25 -13.04 10.69
N TYR A 46 25.85 -14.26 11.06
CA TYR A 46 24.48 -14.73 10.82
C TYR A 46 23.43 -13.83 11.49
N GLY A 47 23.75 -13.24 12.64
CA GLY A 47 22.86 -12.30 13.34
C GLY A 47 22.60 -11.03 12.54
N GLU A 48 23.61 -10.48 11.88
CA GLU A 48 23.46 -9.31 11.02
C GLU A 48 22.69 -9.63 9.74
N ARG A 49 22.95 -10.80 9.14
CA ARG A 49 22.19 -11.29 7.97
C ARG A 49 20.72 -11.49 8.31
N LEU A 50 20.44 -12.07 9.47
CA LEU A 50 19.09 -12.25 10.01
C LEU A 50 18.39 -10.90 10.24
N SER A 51 19.08 -9.96 10.91
CA SER A 51 18.59 -8.61 11.17
C SER A 51 18.31 -7.86 9.86
N HIS A 52 19.17 -8.01 8.86
CA HIS A 52 18.98 -7.39 7.55
C HIS A 52 17.83 -8.03 6.77
N TYR A 53 17.74 -9.36 6.72
CA TYR A 53 16.64 -10.07 6.07
C TYR A 53 15.27 -9.64 6.63
N TYR A 54 15.13 -9.64 7.96
CA TYR A 54 13.90 -9.19 8.61
C TYR A 54 13.74 -7.67 8.66
N SER A 55 14.73 -6.87 8.21
CA SER A 55 14.55 -5.41 8.12
C SER A 55 13.64 -5.02 6.95
N TYR A 56 13.49 -5.85 5.93
CA TYR A 56 12.57 -5.59 4.83
C TYR A 56 11.11 -5.87 5.24
N PHE A 57 10.19 -5.05 4.75
CA PHE A 57 8.76 -5.27 4.99
C PHE A 57 8.25 -6.52 4.25
N THR A 58 8.83 -6.84 3.08
CA THR A 58 8.38 -7.95 2.22
C THR A 58 8.48 -9.32 2.90
N PRO A 59 9.63 -9.74 3.47
CA PRO A 59 9.69 -11.03 4.17
C PRO A 59 8.65 -11.08 5.30
N GLN A 60 8.55 -10.02 6.10
CA GLN A 60 7.59 -9.96 7.21
C GLN A 60 6.14 -10.15 6.76
N THR A 61 5.71 -9.46 5.68
CA THR A 61 4.35 -9.60 5.16
C THR A 61 4.09 -10.96 4.51
N ASN A 62 5.10 -11.58 3.90
CA ASN A 62 4.99 -12.95 3.39
C ASN A 62 4.85 -13.98 4.53
N TYR A 63 5.59 -13.82 5.63
CA TYR A 63 5.37 -14.63 6.83
C TYR A 63 3.97 -14.39 7.42
N LEU A 64 3.48 -13.15 7.40
CA LEU A 64 2.10 -12.85 7.83
C LEU A 64 1.06 -13.56 6.95
N VAL A 65 1.26 -13.61 5.63
CA VAL A 65 0.41 -14.38 4.69
C VAL A 65 0.46 -15.88 5.02
N PHE A 66 1.65 -16.43 5.28
CA PHE A 66 1.79 -17.82 5.71
C PHE A 66 1.01 -18.10 7.00
N VAL A 67 1.22 -17.29 8.04
CA VAL A 67 0.52 -17.40 9.33
C VAL A 67 -0.99 -17.26 9.14
N TYR A 68 -1.44 -16.32 8.30
CA TYR A 68 -2.85 -16.17 7.93
C TYR A 68 -3.44 -17.46 7.36
N PHE A 69 -2.74 -18.10 6.42
CA PHE A 69 -3.20 -19.35 5.85
C PHE A 69 -3.18 -20.51 6.85
N VAL A 70 -2.19 -20.56 7.76
CA VAL A 70 -2.16 -21.55 8.84
C VAL A 70 -3.41 -21.40 9.72
N PHE A 71 -3.74 -20.18 10.17
CA PHE A 71 -4.97 -19.93 10.91
C PHE A 71 -6.22 -20.32 10.12
N TYR A 72 -6.25 -20.02 8.83
CA TYR A 72 -7.33 -20.40 7.94
C TYR A 72 -7.54 -21.92 7.86
N LEU A 73 -6.46 -22.72 7.90
CA LEU A 73 -6.55 -24.18 7.86
C LEU A 73 -7.00 -24.81 9.18
N PHE A 74 -6.47 -24.36 10.31
CA PHE A 74 -6.53 -25.11 11.57
C PHE A 74 -7.60 -24.63 12.54
N GLN A 75 -8.15 -23.43 12.38
CA GLN A 75 -9.19 -22.99 13.30
C GLN A 75 -10.48 -23.78 13.04
N LYS A 76 -10.94 -24.53 14.05
CA LYS A 76 -12.15 -25.39 13.99
C LYS A 76 -13.40 -24.62 13.53
N LYS A 77 -13.47 -23.32 13.83
CA LYS A 77 -14.49 -22.36 13.36
C LYS A 77 -14.43 -22.11 11.84
N PHE A 78 -13.25 -22.21 11.23
CA PHE A 78 -12.95 -22.00 9.81
C PHE A 78 -12.93 -23.28 8.97
N LYS A 79 -13.28 -24.45 9.54
CA LYS A 79 -13.42 -25.70 8.77
C LYS A 79 -14.30 -25.55 7.51
N ASN A 80 -15.18 -24.55 7.48
CA ASN A 80 -15.89 -24.08 6.29
C ASN A 80 -16.15 -22.56 6.26
N THR A 81 -15.45 -21.76 7.08
CA THR A 81 -15.65 -20.30 7.12
C THR A 81 -14.33 -19.56 6.91
N LYS A 82 -14.42 -18.32 6.43
CA LYS A 82 -13.25 -17.48 6.11
C LYS A 82 -12.76 -16.72 7.35
N PRO A 83 -11.49 -16.32 7.42
CA PRO A 83 -10.97 -15.54 8.55
C PRO A 83 -11.74 -14.23 8.74
N ASP A 84 -11.60 -13.63 9.92
CA ASP A 84 -12.25 -12.36 10.22
C ASP A 84 -11.96 -11.31 9.13
N PHE A 85 -12.97 -10.49 8.82
CA PHE A 85 -12.91 -9.51 7.76
C PHE A 85 -11.72 -8.56 7.93
N ILE A 86 -11.43 -8.12 9.15
CA ILE A 86 -10.35 -7.17 9.45
C ILE A 86 -8.98 -7.81 9.25
N ILE A 87 -8.80 -9.05 9.73
CA ILE A 87 -7.54 -9.78 9.53
C ILE A 87 -7.27 -9.95 8.03
N ARG A 88 -8.29 -10.38 7.28
CA ARG A 88 -8.16 -10.57 5.84
C ARG A 88 -7.89 -9.24 5.12
N LEU A 89 -8.58 -8.16 5.49
CA LEU A 89 -8.34 -6.82 4.96
C LEU A 89 -6.89 -6.38 5.22
N MET A 90 -6.41 -6.53 6.45
CA MET A 90 -5.06 -6.16 6.88
C MET A 90 -3.99 -6.88 6.04
N VAL A 91 -4.07 -8.21 5.95
CA VAL A 91 -3.10 -9.01 5.19
C VAL A 91 -3.13 -8.66 3.71
N THR A 92 -4.32 -8.49 3.12
CA THR A 92 -4.45 -8.09 1.72
C THR A 92 -3.90 -6.68 1.47
N VAL A 93 -4.13 -5.72 2.37
CA VAL A 93 -3.55 -4.37 2.25
C VAL A 93 -2.03 -4.43 2.24
N TYR A 94 -1.42 -5.13 3.20
CA TYR A 94 0.04 -5.16 3.33
C TYR A 94 0.71 -5.87 2.16
N ILE A 95 0.15 -6.97 1.67
CA ILE A 95 0.75 -7.71 0.54
C ILE A 95 0.58 -6.94 -0.78
N THR A 96 -0.51 -6.18 -0.96
CA THR A 96 -0.67 -5.28 -2.10
C THR A 96 0.31 -4.11 -2.06
N MET A 97 0.52 -3.52 -0.87
CA MET A 97 1.56 -2.49 -0.70
C MET A 97 2.94 -3.05 -1.03
N THR A 98 3.25 -4.26 -0.55
CA THR A 98 4.52 -4.96 -0.79
C THR A 98 4.78 -5.12 -2.29
N MET A 99 3.78 -5.62 -3.04
CA MET A 99 3.84 -5.75 -4.49
C MET A 99 4.15 -4.42 -5.17
N LEU A 100 3.42 -3.35 -4.83
CA LEU A 100 3.59 -2.06 -5.50
C LEU A 100 4.91 -1.36 -5.15
N VAL A 101 5.30 -1.35 -3.88
CA VAL A 101 6.57 -0.75 -3.44
C VAL A 101 7.74 -1.45 -4.12
N PHE A 102 7.67 -2.78 -4.27
CA PHE A 102 8.70 -3.51 -4.99
C PHE A 102 8.72 -3.15 -6.48
N TRP A 103 7.61 -3.32 -7.22
CA TRP A 103 7.61 -3.16 -8.67
C TRP A 103 7.75 -1.71 -9.14
N LEU A 104 7.23 -0.75 -8.38
CA LEU A 104 7.29 0.67 -8.75
C LEU A 104 8.47 1.40 -8.11
N GLY A 105 8.97 0.92 -6.97
CA GLY A 105 10.07 1.55 -6.25
C GLY A 105 11.40 0.86 -6.49
N LEU A 106 11.52 -0.39 -6.05
CA LEU A 106 12.81 -1.10 -6.01
C LEU A 106 13.22 -1.68 -7.37
N ALA A 107 12.30 -2.30 -8.11
CA ALA A 107 12.63 -2.95 -9.39
C ALA A 107 13.10 -1.97 -10.47
N VAL A 108 12.74 -0.69 -10.34
CA VAL A 108 13.16 0.38 -11.26
C VAL A 108 14.58 0.89 -10.95
N GLN A 109 15.12 0.57 -9.77
CA GLN A 109 16.51 0.84 -9.41
C GLN A 109 17.39 -0.23 -10.07
N GLY A 110 17.80 0.04 -11.31
CA GLY A 110 18.35 -0.93 -12.27
C GLY A 110 19.43 -1.88 -11.75
N ASP A 111 20.22 -1.46 -10.76
CA ASP A 111 21.30 -2.28 -10.17
C ASP A 111 20.80 -3.55 -9.46
N ILE A 112 19.54 -3.53 -8.98
CA ILE A 112 18.94 -4.68 -8.28
C ILE A 112 18.56 -5.78 -9.27
N VAL A 113 18.10 -5.43 -10.48
CA VAL A 113 17.56 -6.38 -11.46
C VAL A 113 18.62 -6.90 -12.43
N THR A 114 19.63 -6.09 -12.77
CA THR A 114 20.65 -6.44 -13.77
C THR A 114 21.59 -7.56 -13.34
N ASN A 115 21.74 -7.80 -12.04
CA ASN A 115 22.67 -8.78 -11.48
C ASN A 115 22.00 -10.00 -10.82
N MET A 116 20.68 -10.18 -10.99
CA MET A 116 19.98 -11.34 -10.42
C MET A 116 20.30 -12.62 -11.18
N SER A 117 20.61 -13.68 -10.43
CA SER A 117 20.54 -15.05 -10.94
C SER A 117 19.10 -15.42 -11.32
N VAL A 118 18.95 -16.45 -12.17
CA VAL A 118 17.64 -16.99 -12.56
C VAL A 118 16.80 -17.37 -11.34
N TYR A 119 17.43 -17.95 -10.32
CA TYR A 119 16.75 -18.30 -9.07
C TYR A 119 16.23 -17.06 -8.32
N GLU A 120 17.07 -16.03 -8.15
CA GLU A 120 16.68 -14.79 -7.47
C GLU A 120 15.54 -14.07 -8.20
N TRP A 121 15.55 -14.11 -9.54
CA TRP A 121 14.47 -13.56 -10.35
C TRP A 121 13.17 -14.34 -10.15
N ILE A 122 13.22 -15.68 -10.18
CA ILE A 122 12.05 -16.54 -9.93
C ILE A 122 11.51 -16.31 -8.51
N SER A 123 12.39 -16.29 -7.50
CA SER A 123 12.00 -16.02 -6.11
C SER A 123 11.32 -14.66 -5.98
N THR A 124 11.93 -13.63 -6.58
CA THR A 124 11.39 -12.27 -6.63
C THR A 124 10.01 -12.23 -7.25
N PHE A 125 9.81 -12.88 -8.40
CA PHE A 125 8.51 -12.94 -9.06
C PHE A 125 7.46 -13.68 -8.23
N ILE A 126 7.83 -14.77 -7.57
CA ILE A 126 6.92 -15.49 -6.67
C ILE A 126 6.51 -14.59 -5.48
N LEU A 127 7.48 -14.00 -4.79
CA LEU A 127 7.29 -13.19 -3.57
C LEU A 127 6.55 -11.89 -3.83
N HIS A 128 6.82 -11.24 -4.97
CA HIS A 128 6.32 -9.89 -5.25
C HIS A 128 5.20 -9.85 -6.28
N THR A 129 4.83 -10.98 -6.91
CA THR A 129 3.73 -11.03 -7.87
C THR A 129 2.76 -12.17 -7.57
N ILE A 130 3.22 -13.42 -7.58
CA ILE A 130 2.32 -14.58 -7.50
C ILE A 130 1.59 -14.62 -6.15
N ILE A 131 2.32 -14.51 -5.03
CA ILE A 131 1.73 -14.53 -3.68
C ILE A 131 0.76 -13.33 -3.49
N PRO A 132 1.15 -12.08 -3.78
CA PRO A 132 0.23 -10.95 -3.72
C PRO A 132 -1.03 -11.12 -4.56
N ILE A 133 -0.91 -11.51 -5.83
CA ILE A 133 -2.07 -11.69 -6.72
C ILE A 133 -2.99 -12.80 -6.19
N ALA A 134 -2.42 -13.92 -5.73
CA ALA A 134 -3.21 -15.00 -5.13
C ALA A 134 -3.99 -14.51 -3.89
N MET A 135 -3.38 -13.67 -3.06
CA MET A 135 -4.04 -13.07 -1.89
C MET A 135 -5.13 -12.06 -2.26
N ILE A 136 -4.90 -11.23 -3.28
CA ILE A 136 -5.90 -10.28 -3.79
C ILE A 136 -7.09 -11.04 -4.37
N LEU A 137 -6.84 -12.05 -5.20
CA LEU A 137 -7.89 -12.91 -5.77
C LEU A 137 -8.66 -13.65 -4.67
N SER A 138 -7.96 -14.18 -3.67
CA SER A 138 -8.57 -14.82 -2.49
C SER A 138 -9.51 -13.84 -1.75
N TYR A 139 -9.08 -12.59 -1.54
CA TYR A 139 -9.92 -11.55 -0.95
C TYR A 139 -11.17 -11.31 -1.80
N ILE A 140 -11.01 -11.09 -3.10
CA ILE A 140 -12.10 -10.78 -4.04
C ILE A 140 -13.12 -11.93 -4.10
N VAL A 141 -12.67 -13.16 -4.24
CA VAL A 141 -13.53 -14.36 -4.32
C VAL A 141 -14.31 -14.57 -3.03
N THR A 142 -13.76 -14.15 -1.89
CA THR A 142 -14.39 -14.30 -0.57
C THR A 142 -15.03 -13.02 -0.06
N ALA A 143 -15.18 -12.00 -0.91
CA ALA A 143 -15.79 -10.72 -0.59
C ALA A 143 -17.33 -10.80 -0.59
N GLY A 144 -17.99 -9.89 0.13
CA GLY A 144 -19.43 -9.67 -0.01
C GLY A 144 -20.37 -10.50 0.87
N ASP A 145 -19.88 -11.13 1.93
CA ASP A 145 -20.79 -11.82 2.88
C ASP A 145 -21.44 -10.88 3.89
N THR A 146 -20.77 -9.77 4.24
CA THR A 146 -21.25 -8.79 5.21
C THR A 146 -21.01 -7.39 4.70
N PHE A 147 -21.98 -6.50 4.89
CA PHE A 147 -21.78 -5.08 4.69
C PHE A 147 -20.86 -4.53 5.79
N TYR A 148 -19.85 -3.78 5.38
CA TYR A 148 -18.89 -3.19 6.31
C TYR A 148 -19.01 -1.66 6.30
N LYS A 149 -19.41 -1.09 7.44
CA LYS A 149 -19.62 0.35 7.62
C LYS A 149 -18.30 1.10 7.74
N PHE A 150 -18.11 2.14 6.93
CA PHE A 150 -16.93 3.02 7.01
C PHE A 150 -16.86 3.74 8.37
N GLU A 151 -18.00 3.96 9.02
CA GLU A 151 -18.07 4.63 10.32
C GLU A 151 -17.39 3.83 11.44
N ILE A 152 -17.50 2.50 11.39
CA ILE A 152 -16.85 1.61 12.36
C ILE A 152 -15.34 1.54 12.06
N HIS A 153 -14.99 1.57 10.77
CA HIS A 153 -13.61 1.45 10.34
C HIS A 153 -12.72 2.58 10.87
N HIS A 154 -13.09 3.84 10.65
CA HIS A 154 -12.23 4.97 11.02
C HIS A 154 -12.04 5.13 12.53
N LYS A 155 -12.99 4.65 13.35
CA LYS A 155 -12.90 4.78 14.82
C LYS A 155 -11.91 3.81 15.46
N THR A 156 -11.73 2.63 14.87
CA THR A 156 -10.96 1.56 15.53
C THR A 156 -10.08 0.81 14.55
N ASN A 157 -10.69 0.18 13.53
CA ASN A 157 -9.98 -0.77 12.69
C ASN A 157 -8.97 -0.11 11.74
N TYR A 158 -9.17 1.15 11.37
CA TYR A 158 -8.21 1.93 10.59
C TYR A 158 -6.87 2.03 11.32
N TRP A 159 -6.91 2.46 12.58
CA TRP A 159 -5.71 2.61 13.42
C TRP A 159 -5.03 1.28 13.68
N LEU A 160 -5.81 0.21 13.86
CA LEU A 160 -5.27 -1.14 14.01
C LEU A 160 -4.47 -1.58 12.78
N ILE A 161 -4.95 -1.30 11.56
CA ILE A 161 -4.23 -1.66 10.33
C ILE A 161 -3.03 -0.72 10.11
N CYS A 162 -3.10 0.55 10.49
CA CYS A 162 -1.96 1.46 10.39
C CYS A 162 -0.87 1.17 11.43
N LEU A 163 -1.20 0.52 12.55
CA LEU A 163 -0.28 0.23 13.65
C LEU A 163 0.96 -0.54 13.20
N TYR A 164 0.80 -1.58 12.37
CA TYR A 164 1.93 -2.40 11.96
C TYR A 164 2.94 -1.64 11.07
N PRO A 165 2.55 -0.94 9.98
CA PRO A 165 3.45 -0.04 9.26
C PRO A 165 4.11 1.03 10.14
N THR A 166 3.39 1.58 11.13
CA THR A 166 3.96 2.56 12.08
C THR A 166 5.05 1.93 12.94
N LEU A 167 4.78 0.79 13.57
CA LEU A 167 5.77 0.08 14.39
C LEU A 167 6.97 -0.35 13.56
N TYR A 168 6.74 -0.82 12.34
CA TYR A 168 7.79 -1.14 11.38
C TYR A 168 8.69 0.08 11.11
N LEU A 169 8.10 1.22 10.75
CA LEU A 169 8.85 2.45 10.48
C LEU A 169 9.74 2.84 11.68
N ILE A 170 9.17 2.85 12.88
CA ILE A 170 9.91 3.16 14.11
C ILE A 170 11.08 2.18 14.30
N CYS A 171 10.83 0.88 14.19
CA CYS A 171 11.86 -0.15 14.37
C CYS A 171 13.00 -0.01 13.35
N ILE A 172 12.69 0.29 12.09
CA ILE A 172 13.70 0.45 11.04
C ILE A 172 14.51 1.73 11.20
N LEU A 173 13.88 2.82 11.64
CA LEU A 173 14.61 4.06 11.94
C LEU A 173 15.58 3.86 13.10
N ILE A 174 15.14 3.20 14.18
CA ILE A 174 16.02 2.85 15.31
C ILE A 174 17.16 1.94 14.84
N ARG A 175 16.85 0.87 14.09
CA ARG A 175 17.86 -0.06 13.55
C ARG A 175 18.90 0.68 12.70
N GLY A 176 18.46 1.54 11.78
CA GLY A 176 19.36 2.27 10.89
C GLY A 176 20.25 3.25 11.64
N TYR A 177 19.70 3.94 12.65
CA TYR A 177 20.48 4.78 13.56
C TYR A 177 21.58 3.98 14.30
N ILE A 178 21.22 2.85 14.91
CA ILE A 178 22.18 1.98 15.63
C ILE A 178 23.29 1.53 14.68
N ARG A 179 22.94 1.01 13.49
CA ARG A 179 23.94 0.55 12.52
C ARG A 179 24.86 1.67 12.04
N HIS A 180 24.34 2.87 11.85
CA HIS A 180 25.15 4.02 11.47
C HIS A 180 26.12 4.40 12.60
N SER A 181 25.65 4.41 13.85
CA SER A 181 26.49 4.61 15.04
C SER A 181 27.59 3.55 15.18
N ASP A 182 27.32 2.32 14.75
CA ASP A 182 28.28 1.21 14.75
C ASP A 182 29.20 1.20 13.51
N HIS A 183 29.18 2.26 12.68
CA HIS A 183 29.96 2.41 11.46
C HIS A 183 29.80 1.24 10.46
N GLN A 184 28.60 0.68 10.39
CA GLN A 184 28.26 -0.39 9.45
C GLN A 184 28.17 0.16 8.01
N PRO A 185 28.33 -0.69 6.97
CA PRO A 185 28.27 -0.25 5.58
C PRO A 185 26.96 0.48 5.22
N ASP A 186 27.05 1.58 4.48
CA ASP A 186 25.93 2.51 4.20
C ASP A 186 24.71 1.83 3.55
N ASN A 187 24.94 0.92 2.62
CA ASN A 187 23.92 0.13 1.92
C ASN A 187 23.23 -0.93 2.81
N THR A 188 23.66 -1.10 4.06
CA THR A 188 23.05 -2.04 5.04
C THR A 188 22.25 -1.33 6.14
N LEU A 189 22.35 0.00 6.21
CA LEU A 189 21.75 0.82 7.27
C LEU A 189 20.22 0.73 7.22
N PHE A 190 19.65 0.97 6.04
CA PHE A 190 18.20 0.97 5.82
C PHE A 190 17.81 0.01 4.68
N PRO A 191 16.67 -0.68 4.79
CA PRO A 191 16.17 -1.59 3.77
C PRO A 191 15.65 -0.85 2.52
N TYR A 192 15.24 0.41 2.67
CA TYR A 192 14.69 1.21 1.58
C TYR A 192 15.43 2.54 1.50
N PHE A 193 15.75 2.96 0.27
CA PHE A 193 16.47 4.21 0.01
C PHE A 193 15.79 5.43 0.64
N PHE A 194 14.46 5.49 0.60
CA PHE A 194 13.69 6.61 1.15
C PHE A 194 13.70 6.66 2.67
N LEU A 195 14.16 5.61 3.36
CA LEU A 195 14.31 5.63 4.83
C LEU A 195 15.68 6.14 5.28
N ASN A 196 16.65 6.25 4.36
CA ASN A 196 17.99 6.69 4.70
C ASN A 196 18.05 8.21 4.89
N PHE A 197 17.85 8.67 6.12
CA PHE A 197 17.92 10.09 6.45
C PHE A 197 19.36 10.65 6.48
N TYR A 198 20.39 9.81 6.36
CA TYR A 198 21.79 10.24 6.20
C TYR A 198 22.18 10.49 4.74
N ALA A 199 21.36 10.06 3.77
CA ALA A 199 21.59 10.36 2.36
C ALA A 199 21.36 11.84 2.04
N THR A 200 21.84 12.30 0.88
CA THR A 200 21.50 13.62 0.34
C THR A 200 19.97 13.74 0.25
N ASN A 201 19.41 14.81 0.84
CA ASN A 201 17.97 15.04 0.98
C ASN A 201 17.23 13.92 1.74
N GLY A 202 17.93 13.18 2.60
CA GLY A 202 17.40 11.99 3.29
C GLY A 202 16.20 12.26 4.19
N PHE A 203 16.18 13.38 4.94
CA PHE A 203 15.01 13.74 5.77
C PHE A 203 13.77 14.04 4.93
N ALA A 204 13.93 14.71 3.78
CA ALA A 204 12.84 14.93 2.84
C ALA A 204 12.36 13.58 2.30
N LEU A 205 13.25 12.74 1.77
CA LEU A 205 12.89 11.41 1.28
C LEU A 205 12.16 10.55 2.34
N LEU A 206 12.59 10.61 3.61
CA LEU A 206 11.95 9.93 4.72
C LEU A 206 10.54 10.42 4.98
N ALA A 207 10.35 11.74 5.09
CA ALA A 207 9.03 12.32 5.28
C ALA A 207 8.09 11.87 4.16
N VAL A 208 8.56 12.01 2.92
CA VAL A 208 7.81 11.73 1.71
C VAL A 208 7.45 10.27 1.55
N GLY A 209 8.45 9.38 1.69
CA GLY A 209 8.26 7.95 1.64
C GLY A 209 7.26 7.50 2.71
N SER A 210 7.36 8.06 3.92
CA SER A 210 6.41 7.76 5.00
C SER A 210 4.99 8.17 4.64
N VAL A 211 4.76 9.41 4.19
CA VAL A 211 3.41 9.86 3.83
C VAL A 211 2.86 9.05 2.65
N LEU A 212 3.67 8.75 1.62
CA LEU A 212 3.25 7.90 0.49
C LEU A 212 2.84 6.49 0.96
N ILE A 213 3.61 5.86 1.85
CA ILE A 213 3.30 4.53 2.40
C ILE A 213 1.99 4.54 3.19
N PHE A 214 1.77 5.53 4.07
CA PHE A 214 0.51 5.65 4.82
C PHE A 214 -0.68 5.99 3.91
N THR A 215 -0.44 6.75 2.85
CA THR A 215 -1.45 7.04 1.83
C THR A 215 -1.85 5.78 1.08
N LEU A 216 -0.89 4.97 0.64
CA LEU A 216 -1.15 3.68 0.02
C LEU A 216 -1.88 2.73 0.98
N CYS A 217 -1.45 2.65 2.23
CA CYS A 217 -2.10 1.84 3.26
C CYS A 217 -3.57 2.23 3.43
N THR A 218 -3.83 3.52 3.62
CA THR A 218 -5.19 4.08 3.74
C THR A 218 -5.99 3.79 2.46
N SER A 219 -5.40 4.00 1.30
CA SER A 219 -6.07 3.80 0.01
C SER A 219 -6.51 2.37 -0.22
N PHE A 220 -5.64 1.41 0.05
CA PHE A 220 -6.00 0.01 -0.10
C PHE A 220 -7.03 -0.44 0.93
N GLN A 221 -6.99 0.04 2.17
CA GLN A 221 -8.03 -0.26 3.15
C GLN A 221 -9.42 0.11 2.63
N TYR A 222 -9.61 1.35 2.20
CA TYR A 222 -10.89 1.82 1.69
C TYR A 222 -11.27 1.18 0.35
N PHE A 223 -10.30 0.92 -0.53
CA PHE A 223 -10.52 0.22 -1.81
C PHE A 223 -11.06 -1.19 -1.60
N TYR A 224 -10.45 -1.97 -0.71
CA TYR A 224 -10.88 -3.35 -0.43
C TYR A 224 -12.19 -3.41 0.36
N ILE A 225 -12.48 -2.44 1.23
CA ILE A 225 -13.80 -2.30 1.85
C ILE A 225 -14.87 -2.00 0.79
N TRP A 226 -14.57 -1.09 -0.15
CA TRP A 226 -15.48 -0.77 -1.24
C TRP A 226 -15.77 -1.99 -2.11
N ILE A 227 -14.75 -2.76 -2.50
CA ILE A 227 -14.90 -4.02 -3.23
C ILE A 227 -15.83 -4.97 -2.46
N ASN A 228 -15.59 -5.15 -1.16
CA ASN A 228 -16.44 -6.02 -0.33
C ASN A 228 -17.90 -5.57 -0.32
N ASN A 229 -18.14 -4.29 -0.13
CA ASN A 229 -19.50 -3.75 -0.10
C ASN A 229 -20.18 -3.85 -1.46
N LEU A 230 -19.44 -3.64 -2.56
CA LEU A 230 -19.94 -3.82 -3.92
C LEU A 230 -20.42 -5.26 -4.16
N PHE A 231 -19.62 -6.26 -3.78
CA PHE A 231 -20.02 -7.67 -3.90
C PHE A 231 -21.18 -8.02 -2.99
N TYR A 232 -21.22 -7.49 -1.76
CA TYR A 232 -22.35 -7.66 -0.86
C TYR A 232 -23.66 -7.17 -1.49
N PHE A 233 -23.66 -5.98 -2.09
CA PHE A 233 -24.84 -5.45 -2.77
C PHE A 233 -25.28 -6.30 -3.95
N ARG A 234 -24.34 -6.72 -4.81
CA ARG A 234 -24.66 -7.60 -5.94
C ARG A 234 -25.29 -8.92 -5.48
N LYS A 235 -24.81 -9.50 -4.38
CA LYS A 235 -25.35 -10.73 -3.79
C LYS A 235 -26.77 -10.54 -3.28
N GLN A 236 -27.03 -9.48 -2.51
CA GLN A 236 -28.37 -9.20 -1.98
C GLN A 236 -29.42 -8.94 -3.08
N ILE A 237 -29.02 -8.26 -4.17
CA ILE A 237 -29.89 -8.05 -5.34
C ILE A 237 -30.26 -9.38 -5.98
N LYS A 238 -29.27 -10.27 -6.20
CA LYS A 238 -29.49 -11.57 -6.84
C LYS A 238 -30.38 -12.51 -6.01
N GLU A 239 -30.30 -12.43 -4.69
CA GLU A 239 -31.06 -13.28 -3.76
C GLU A 239 -32.50 -12.80 -3.53
N ASN A 240 -32.98 -11.75 -4.22
CA ASN A 240 -34.33 -11.19 -4.07
C ASN A 240 -34.73 -10.89 -2.60
N ASN A 241 -33.75 -10.59 -1.74
CA ASN A 241 -33.99 -10.13 -0.37
C ASN A 241 -34.45 -8.66 -0.38
N ILE A 242 -35.62 -8.39 -0.95
CA ILE A 242 -36.15 -7.05 -1.24
C ILE A 242 -36.19 -6.18 0.02
N THR A 243 -36.51 -6.72 1.20
CA THR A 243 -36.52 -5.98 2.48
C THR A 243 -35.12 -5.53 2.95
N LYS A 244 -34.10 -6.37 2.79
CA LYS A 244 -32.70 -5.97 3.06
C LYS A 244 -32.21 -5.02 1.98
N VAL A 245 -32.54 -5.29 0.72
CA VAL A 245 -32.22 -4.41 -0.41
C VAL A 245 -32.92 -3.06 -0.27
N ASP A 246 -34.08 -2.96 0.37
CA ASP A 246 -34.81 -1.72 0.61
C ASP A 246 -34.32 -0.99 1.87
N GLN A 247 -33.93 -1.67 2.94
CA GLN A 247 -33.19 -1.04 4.06
C GLN A 247 -31.81 -0.53 3.60
N ILE A 248 -31.14 -1.29 2.73
CA ILE A 248 -29.88 -0.93 2.11
C ILE A 248 -30.09 0.12 1.03
N LYS A 249 -31.17 0.08 0.25
CA LYS A 249 -31.54 1.15 -0.68
C LYS A 249 -31.98 2.36 0.10
N ILE A 250 -32.56 2.31 1.30
CA ILE A 250 -32.74 3.51 2.13
C ILE A 250 -31.36 4.05 2.55
N MET A 251 -30.40 3.16 2.81
CA MET A 251 -29.00 3.50 3.10
C MET A 251 -28.16 3.90 1.85
N ILE A 252 -28.56 3.54 0.62
CA ILE A 252 -27.89 3.87 -0.67
C ILE A 252 -28.64 4.98 -1.42
N ASN A 253 -29.95 5.10 -1.24
CA ASN A 253 -30.85 6.21 -1.56
C ASN A 253 -30.63 7.39 -0.60
N ILE A 254 -29.61 7.28 0.26
CA ILE A 254 -28.70 8.38 0.60
C ILE A 254 -28.15 9.10 -0.66
N LYS A 255 -28.29 8.55 -1.87
CA LYS A 255 -28.22 9.29 -3.14
C LYS A 255 -29.09 10.56 -3.14
N GLN A 256 -30.21 10.58 -2.41
CA GLN A 256 -31.08 11.74 -2.21
C GLN A 256 -30.83 12.50 -0.88
N HIS A 257 -30.02 11.98 0.06
CA HIS A 257 -29.84 12.54 1.41
C HIS A 257 -28.38 12.83 1.85
N ARG A 258 -27.41 12.79 0.94
CA ARG A 258 -26.09 13.39 1.19
C ARG A 258 -25.87 14.57 0.25
N GLN A 259 -26.70 15.61 0.37
CA GLN A 259 -26.14 16.94 0.14
C GLN A 259 -24.84 17.00 0.95
N LEU A 260 -23.73 17.51 0.37
CA LEU A 260 -22.55 17.73 1.20
C LEU A 260 -22.99 18.57 2.39
N ASP A 261 -22.68 18.07 3.58
CA ASP A 261 -22.74 18.88 4.77
C ASP A 261 -21.81 20.08 4.59
N GLN A 262 -21.98 21.10 5.42
CA GLN A 262 -21.18 22.33 5.29
C GLN A 262 -19.67 22.02 5.32
N LYS A 263 -19.26 21.05 6.15
CA LYS A 263 -17.87 20.58 6.23
C LYS A 263 -17.38 19.94 4.93
N GLY A 264 -18.19 19.07 4.32
CA GLY A 264 -17.88 18.50 3.01
C GLY A 264 -17.77 19.56 1.92
N LYS A 265 -18.70 20.53 1.89
CA LYS A 265 -18.66 21.63 0.91
C LYS A 265 -17.36 22.42 1.05
N ILE A 266 -17.02 22.79 2.28
CA ILE A 266 -15.75 23.46 2.61
C ILE A 266 -14.56 22.62 2.14
N ALA A 267 -14.55 21.31 2.41
CA ALA A 267 -13.46 20.43 2.00
C ALA A 267 -13.31 20.35 0.48
N MET A 268 -14.40 20.27 -0.29
CA MET A 268 -14.33 20.27 -1.76
C MET A 268 -13.86 21.63 -2.30
N ILE A 269 -14.34 22.74 -1.74
CA ILE A 269 -13.89 24.08 -2.12
C ILE A 269 -12.39 24.23 -1.84
N LEU A 270 -11.94 23.80 -0.66
CA LEU A 270 -10.53 23.81 -0.31
C LEU A 270 -9.70 22.94 -1.26
N ALA A 271 -10.18 21.75 -1.63
CA ALA A 271 -9.51 20.89 -2.60
C ALA A 271 -9.40 21.55 -3.99
N ILE A 272 -10.43 22.28 -4.43
CA ILE A 272 -10.40 23.07 -5.67
C ILE A 272 -9.34 24.17 -5.57
N LEU A 273 -9.32 24.93 -4.48
CA LEU A 273 -8.34 26.01 -4.27
C LEU A 273 -6.90 25.47 -4.28
N VAL A 274 -6.65 24.38 -3.55
CA VAL A 274 -5.33 23.72 -3.51
C VAL A 274 -4.94 23.20 -4.90
N ALA A 275 -5.87 22.57 -5.63
CA ALA A 275 -5.60 22.08 -6.98
C ALA A 275 -5.26 23.23 -7.95
N ILE A 276 -6.02 24.33 -7.92
CA ILE A 276 -5.75 25.51 -8.76
C ILE A 276 -4.39 26.11 -8.41
N PHE A 277 -4.10 26.27 -7.12
CA PHE A 277 -2.81 26.77 -6.65
C PHE A 277 -1.65 25.92 -7.18
N ASN A 278 -1.75 24.59 -7.07
CA ASN A 278 -0.73 23.66 -7.55
C ASN A 278 -0.54 23.68 -9.07
N ILE A 279 -1.63 23.83 -9.84
CA ILE A 279 -1.55 23.97 -11.29
C ILE A 279 -0.83 25.27 -11.65
N ILE A 280 -1.25 26.39 -11.06
CA ILE A 280 -0.61 27.70 -11.30
C ILE A 280 0.87 27.63 -10.93
N PHE A 281 1.19 27.10 -9.76
CA PHE A 281 2.56 26.99 -9.28
C PHE A 281 3.41 26.11 -10.20
N SER A 282 2.89 24.95 -10.64
CA SER A 282 3.58 24.06 -11.59
C SER A 282 3.84 24.75 -12.93
N VAL A 283 2.85 25.50 -13.45
CA VAL A 283 3.00 26.27 -14.70
C VAL A 283 4.03 27.39 -14.53
N LEU A 284 3.95 28.16 -13.45
CA LEU A 284 4.91 29.23 -13.15
C LEU A 284 6.33 28.66 -13.01
N TYR A 285 6.49 27.55 -12.29
CA TYR A 285 7.78 26.87 -12.19
C TYR A 285 8.31 26.48 -13.57
N TYR A 286 7.47 25.88 -14.42
CA TYR A 286 7.88 25.44 -15.76
C TYR A 286 8.27 26.61 -16.67
N VAL A 287 7.49 27.71 -16.66
CA VAL A 287 7.72 28.91 -17.48
C VAL A 287 8.95 29.69 -17.01
N TYR A 288 9.10 29.86 -15.70
CA TYR A 288 10.17 30.65 -15.10
C TYR A 288 11.35 29.81 -14.59
N ARG A 289 11.49 28.55 -15.04
CA ARG A 289 12.48 27.60 -14.54
C ARG A 289 13.92 28.14 -14.55
N ASP A 290 14.31 28.86 -15.59
CA ASP A 290 15.68 29.38 -15.74
C ASP A 290 15.93 30.53 -14.78
N MET A 291 14.90 31.34 -14.51
CA MET A 291 14.94 32.42 -13.53
C MET A 291 14.99 31.86 -12.11
N TRP A 292 14.14 30.88 -11.79
CA TRP A 292 14.15 30.20 -10.49
C TRP A 292 15.47 29.48 -10.23
N SER A 293 16.04 28.82 -11.24
CA SER A 293 17.35 28.17 -11.14
C SER A 293 18.46 29.16 -10.77
N LYS A 294 18.43 30.37 -11.35
CA LYS A 294 19.36 31.46 -11.01
C LYS A 294 19.12 32.03 -9.60
N ILE A 295 17.86 32.31 -9.24
CA ILE A 295 17.50 32.91 -7.94
C ILE A 295 17.85 31.96 -6.79
N LEU A 296 17.53 30.67 -6.94
CA LEU A 296 17.72 29.66 -5.90
C LEU A 296 19.15 29.08 -5.92
N ASN A 297 19.98 29.47 -6.88
CA ASN A 297 21.29 28.86 -7.15
C ASN A 297 21.20 27.32 -7.23
N TYR A 298 20.10 26.81 -7.76
CA TYR A 298 19.82 25.39 -7.87
C TYR A 298 19.72 25.02 -9.35
N PRO A 299 20.64 24.20 -9.89
CA PRO A 299 20.64 23.89 -11.31
C PRO A 299 19.36 23.15 -11.71
N TYR A 300 18.81 23.51 -12.85
CA TYR A 300 17.63 22.85 -13.40
C TYR A 300 17.86 21.35 -13.58
N GLN A 301 16.96 20.55 -13.00
CA GLN A 301 16.94 19.09 -13.10
C GLN A 301 15.69 18.62 -13.84
N LYS A 302 15.83 17.69 -14.79
CA LYS A 302 14.71 17.17 -15.61
C LYS A 302 13.67 16.44 -14.75
N GLU A 303 14.15 15.82 -13.68
CA GLU A 303 13.40 15.14 -12.65
C GLU A 303 12.37 16.08 -11.99
N LEU A 304 12.73 17.35 -11.80
CA LEU A 304 11.89 18.37 -11.19
C LEU A 304 10.72 18.74 -12.10
N VAL A 305 10.92 18.81 -13.42
CA VAL A 305 9.83 19.04 -14.36
C VAL A 305 8.88 17.85 -14.46
N LEU A 306 9.42 16.63 -14.44
CA LEU A 306 8.57 15.44 -14.38
C LEU A 306 7.70 15.46 -13.12
N ALA A 307 8.26 15.84 -11.97
CA ALA A 307 7.53 15.93 -10.71
C ALA A 307 6.40 16.98 -10.74
N PHE A 308 6.68 18.20 -11.19
CA PHE A 308 5.64 19.23 -11.34
C PHE A 308 4.58 18.86 -12.38
N SER A 309 4.94 18.08 -13.40
CA SER A 309 3.98 17.52 -14.37
C SER A 309 3.05 16.51 -13.69
N ILE A 310 3.58 15.63 -12.83
CA ILE A 310 2.79 14.68 -12.04
C ILE A 310 1.86 15.43 -11.06
N ILE A 311 2.36 16.44 -10.36
CA ILE A 311 1.57 17.29 -9.45
C ILE A 311 0.41 17.95 -10.21
N SER A 312 0.68 18.45 -11.42
CA SER A 312 -0.34 19.06 -12.28
C SER A 312 -1.42 18.05 -12.67
N ILE A 313 -1.06 16.82 -13.04
CA ILE A 313 -2.01 15.76 -13.37
C ILE A 313 -2.91 15.44 -12.17
N PHE A 314 -2.33 15.21 -10.99
CA PHE A 314 -3.12 14.95 -9.77
C PHE A 314 -4.01 16.14 -9.39
N SER A 315 -3.54 17.36 -9.61
CA SER A 315 -4.32 18.58 -9.37
C SER A 315 -5.51 18.70 -10.33
N ILE A 316 -5.33 18.40 -11.62
CA ILE A 316 -6.41 18.39 -12.60
C ILE A 316 -7.46 17.32 -12.23
N ILE A 317 -7.02 16.11 -11.86
CA ILE A 317 -7.92 15.05 -11.40
C ILE A 317 -8.68 15.53 -10.15
N THR A 318 -7.98 16.08 -9.15
CA THR A 318 -8.61 16.62 -7.93
C THR A 318 -9.66 17.68 -8.27
N LEU A 319 -9.33 18.61 -9.17
CA LEU A 319 -10.23 19.69 -9.59
C LEU A 319 -11.51 19.14 -10.22
N VAL A 320 -11.37 18.26 -11.22
CA VAL A 320 -12.52 17.65 -11.92
C VAL A 320 -13.41 16.90 -10.93
N PHE A 321 -12.81 16.04 -10.09
CA PHE A 321 -13.58 15.24 -9.15
C PHE A 321 -14.13 16.06 -7.97
N ALA A 322 -13.53 17.20 -7.60
CA ALA A 322 -14.10 18.09 -6.59
C ALA A 322 -15.35 18.80 -7.10
N ILE A 323 -15.35 19.23 -8.37
CA ILE A 323 -16.54 19.78 -9.03
C ILE A 323 -17.66 18.73 -9.10
N LEU A 324 -17.32 17.50 -9.47
CA LEU A 324 -18.28 16.38 -9.44
C LEU A 324 -18.76 16.09 -8.02
N GLY A 325 -17.87 16.18 -7.03
CA GLY A 325 -18.18 16.07 -5.61
C GLY A 325 -19.24 17.06 -5.18
N LEU A 326 -19.07 18.35 -5.53
CA LEU A 326 -20.04 19.42 -5.28
C LEU A 326 -21.40 19.19 -5.96
N LYS A 327 -21.42 18.52 -7.12
CA LYS A 327 -22.64 18.03 -7.79
C LYS A 327 -23.23 16.76 -7.14
N ASN A 328 -22.80 16.44 -5.92
CA ASN A 328 -23.24 15.30 -5.10
C ASN A 328 -22.87 13.91 -5.67
N PHE A 329 -21.88 13.80 -6.55
CA PHE A 329 -21.34 12.49 -6.94
C PHE A 329 -20.50 11.91 -5.79
N TYR A 330 -21.06 10.93 -5.07
CA TYR A 330 -20.43 10.35 -3.88
C TYR A 330 -19.02 9.81 -4.13
N TRP A 331 -18.82 9.04 -5.20
CA TRP A 331 -17.52 8.45 -5.56
C TRP A 331 -16.45 9.52 -5.81
N ALA A 332 -16.85 10.69 -6.28
CA ALA A 332 -15.93 11.79 -6.56
C ALA A 332 -15.28 12.34 -5.29
N ARG A 333 -15.99 12.30 -4.15
CA ARG A 333 -15.42 12.69 -2.84
C ARG A 333 -14.28 11.80 -2.40
N ILE A 334 -14.38 10.49 -2.71
CA ILE A 334 -13.34 9.51 -2.41
C ILE A 334 -12.11 9.79 -3.26
N VAL A 335 -12.31 10.03 -4.57
CA VAL A 335 -11.21 10.39 -5.49
C VAL A 335 -10.53 11.68 -5.04
N VAL A 336 -11.29 12.72 -4.69
CA VAL A 336 -10.73 13.98 -4.16
C VAL A 336 -9.93 13.74 -2.89
N GLY A 337 -10.45 12.95 -1.95
CA GLY A 337 -9.72 12.59 -0.74
C GLY A 337 -8.36 11.95 -1.06
N PHE A 338 -8.33 10.99 -1.98
CA PHE A 338 -7.07 10.35 -2.40
C PHE A 338 -6.11 11.30 -3.10
N CYS A 339 -6.61 12.08 -4.06
CA CYS A 339 -5.75 12.99 -4.79
C CYS A 339 -5.28 14.17 -3.92
N SER A 340 -6.09 14.65 -2.97
CA SER A 340 -5.67 15.66 -1.99
C SER A 340 -4.59 15.13 -1.06
N ILE A 341 -4.72 13.89 -0.57
CA ILE A 341 -3.65 13.27 0.22
C ILE A 341 -2.38 13.16 -0.64
N ALA A 342 -2.47 12.64 -1.87
CA ALA A 342 -1.33 12.55 -2.78
C ALA A 342 -0.68 13.92 -3.04
N LEU A 343 -1.45 14.97 -3.28
CA LEU A 343 -0.95 16.33 -3.49
C LEU A 343 -0.27 16.89 -2.25
N VAL A 344 -0.80 16.64 -1.05
CA VAL A 344 -0.11 16.99 0.20
C VAL A 344 1.22 16.24 0.30
N CYS A 345 1.25 14.94 -0.01
CA CYS A 345 2.50 14.18 -0.05
C CYS A 345 3.49 14.86 -0.99
N PHE A 346 3.08 15.07 -2.25
CA PHE A 346 3.92 15.59 -3.33
C PHE A 346 4.39 17.02 -3.11
N ASN A 347 3.56 17.91 -2.57
CA ASN A 347 3.97 19.30 -2.31
C ASN A 347 4.98 19.42 -1.17
N TRP A 348 4.82 18.64 -0.10
CA TRP A 348 5.75 18.68 1.03
C TRP A 348 7.12 18.06 0.68
N ILE A 349 7.20 17.17 -0.31
CA ILE A 349 8.47 16.64 -0.86
C ILE A 349 9.39 17.78 -1.29
N TRP A 350 8.84 18.76 -2.00
CA TRP A 350 9.62 19.79 -2.71
C TRP A 350 9.77 21.09 -1.94
N ILE A 351 8.97 21.30 -0.89
CA ILE A 351 9.13 22.46 -0.01
C ILE A 351 10.24 22.20 1.03
N LEU A 352 10.46 20.94 1.41
CA LEU A 352 11.40 20.55 2.46
C LEU A 352 12.69 19.85 1.97
N GLY A 353 12.71 19.36 0.74
CA GLY A 353 13.91 18.87 0.04
C GLY A 353 14.34 19.86 -1.01
#